data_AF-A0A7S2CUM4-F1
#
_entry.id   AF-A0A7S2CUM4-F1
#
_cell.length_a   1.000
_cell.length_b   1.000
_cell.length_c   1.000
_cell.angle_alpha   90.00
_cell.angle_beta   90.00
_cell.angle_gamma   90.00
#
_symmetry.space_group_name_H-M   'P 1'
#
loop_
_entity.id
_entity.type
_entity.pdbx_description
1 polymer ?
#
loop_
_entity_poly.entity_id
_entity_poly.type
_entity_poly.pdbx_seq_one_letter_code
_entity_poly.pdbx_strand_id
1 'polypeptide(L)'
;IHPQSYYVGHFSKYMPPGSKRVGASVQGAAKSYKTSTPPGPYGTCTGQFGLETTAFKRADGHIVVVVLNCAAEKIDFKLRNDGKAVMATIPAHAIQTYVIPP
;
A
#
# COMPACT_ATOMS: atom_id res chain seq x y z
N ILE A 1 21.90 9.72 3.81
CA ILE A 1 20.57 9.55 3.16
C ILE A 1 19.58 9.18 4.25
N HIS A 2 18.45 9.89 4.36
CA HIS A 2 17.51 9.68 5.46
C HIS A 2 16.31 8.83 5.00
N PRO A 3 16.01 7.67 5.64
CA PRO A 3 14.97 6.76 5.18
C PRO A 3 13.61 7.41 4.92
N GLN A 4 13.16 8.38 5.74
CA GLN A 4 11.87 9.06 5.51
C GLN A 4 11.71 9.67 4.12
N SER A 5 12.81 10.08 3.45
CA SER A 5 12.71 10.67 2.12
C SER A 5 12.16 9.68 1.10
N TYR A 6 12.45 8.37 1.25
CA TYR A 6 11.88 7.33 0.38
C TYR A 6 10.40 7.11 0.69
N TYR A 7 10.02 7.03 1.97
CA TYR A 7 8.62 6.89 2.38
C TYR A 7 7.78 8.05 1.86
N VAL A 8 8.20 9.29 2.12
CA VAL A 8 7.49 10.50 1.65
C VAL A 8 7.47 10.55 0.12
N GLY A 9 8.51 10.06 -0.55
CA GLY A 9 8.55 9.94 -2.01
C GLY A 9 7.41 9.11 -2.61
N HIS A 10 6.94 8.06 -1.92
CA HIS A 10 5.78 7.25 -2.35
C HIS A 10 4.45 8.02 -2.30
N PHE A 11 4.41 9.15 -1.59
CA PHE A 11 3.25 10.05 -1.50
C PHE A 11 3.46 11.28 -2.38
N SER A 12 4.44 12.13 -2.05
CA SER A 12 4.61 13.45 -2.66
C SER A 12 4.86 13.40 -4.17
N LYS A 13 5.48 12.34 -4.69
CA LYS A 13 5.71 12.19 -6.14
C LYS A 13 4.43 11.91 -6.92
N TYR A 14 3.44 11.26 -6.31
CA TYR A 14 2.26 10.73 -7.01
C TYR A 14 0.96 11.42 -6.63
N MET A 15 0.94 12.15 -5.51
CA MET A 15 -0.23 12.82 -4.95
C MET A 15 -0.05 14.35 -5.03
N PRO A 16 -0.37 14.98 -6.17
CA PRO A 16 -0.34 16.43 -6.27
C PRO A 16 -1.34 17.09 -5.28
N PRO A 17 -1.16 18.39 -4.99
CA PRO A 17 -2.08 19.16 -4.16
C PRO A 17 -3.54 18.99 -4.58
N GLY A 18 -4.44 18.83 -3.62
CA GLY A 18 -5.87 18.61 -3.85
C GLY A 18 -6.29 17.14 -4.03
N SER A 19 -5.35 16.20 -4.03
CA SER A 19 -5.67 14.76 -3.99
C SER A 19 -6.46 14.44 -2.71
N LYS A 20 -7.56 13.68 -2.83
CA LYS A 20 -8.46 13.35 -1.72
C LYS A 20 -8.35 11.87 -1.38
N ARG A 21 -8.23 11.54 -0.09
CA ARG A 21 -8.22 10.14 0.35
C ARG A 21 -9.55 9.46 0.02
N VAL A 22 -9.48 8.22 -0.46
CA VAL A 22 -10.64 7.35 -0.70
C VAL A 22 -10.48 6.05 0.09
N GLY A 23 -11.55 5.26 0.18
CA GLY A 23 -11.52 3.99 0.89
C GLY A 23 -10.58 2.99 0.22
N ALA A 24 -9.79 2.29 1.03
CA ALA A 24 -8.98 1.14 0.61
C ALA A 24 -9.01 0.10 1.72
N SER A 25 -9.20 -1.17 1.36
CA SER A 25 -9.24 -2.28 2.31
C SER A 25 -8.43 -3.45 1.79
N VAL A 26 -7.60 -4.04 2.64
CA VAL A 26 -7.00 -5.35 2.37
C VAL A 26 -8.00 -6.41 2.79
N GLN A 27 -8.28 -7.37 1.90
CA GLN A 27 -9.24 -8.44 2.14
C GLN A 27 -8.58 -9.81 1.92
N GLY A 28 -8.85 -10.75 2.82
CA GLY A 28 -8.73 -12.18 2.56
C GLY A 28 -7.34 -12.69 2.20
N ALA A 29 -6.36 -12.59 3.10
CA ALA A 29 -5.18 -13.43 2.95
C ALA A 29 -5.52 -14.87 3.34
N ALA A 30 -5.30 -15.80 2.42
CA ALA A 30 -5.34 -17.24 2.71
C ALA A 30 -4.20 -17.67 3.68
N LYS A 31 -3.21 -16.79 3.88
CA LYS A 31 -2.07 -16.99 4.75
C LYS A 31 -1.97 -15.83 5.75
N SER A 32 -1.79 -16.14 7.02
CA SER A 32 -1.38 -15.13 8.00
C SER A 32 0.13 -14.87 7.82
N TYR A 33 0.53 -13.60 7.78
CA TYR A 33 1.92 -13.22 7.56
C TYR A 33 2.60 -12.88 8.88
N LYS A 34 3.83 -13.37 9.08
CA LYS A 34 4.67 -12.90 10.19
C LYS A 34 5.14 -11.47 9.91
N THR A 35 4.80 -10.54 10.80
CA THR A 35 5.28 -9.16 10.71
C THR A 35 6.68 -9.05 11.32
N SER A 36 7.49 -8.17 10.74
CA SER A 36 8.87 -7.94 11.18
C SER A 36 8.98 -7.16 12.48
N THR A 37 7.95 -6.39 12.85
CA THR A 37 7.99 -5.51 14.01
C THR A 37 7.13 -6.05 15.16
N PRO A 38 7.70 -6.19 16.38
CA PRO A 38 6.91 -6.27 17.60
C PRO A 38 5.99 -5.05 17.74
N PRO A 39 4.92 -5.11 18.55
CA PRO A 39 4.14 -3.93 18.90
C PRO A 39 5.04 -2.87 19.53
N GLY A 40 5.38 -1.86 18.74
CA GLY A 40 6.13 -0.67 19.17
C GLY A 40 5.21 0.55 19.21
N PRO A 41 5.67 1.66 19.82
CA PRO A 41 4.88 2.88 19.97
C PRO A 41 4.53 3.57 18.63
N TYR A 42 5.12 3.13 17.52
CA TYR A 42 4.94 3.73 16.18
C TYR A 42 3.92 3.00 15.29
N GLY A 43 3.06 2.16 15.89
CA GLY A 43 1.98 1.47 15.19
C GLY A 43 2.38 0.08 14.73
N THR A 44 1.56 -0.90 15.07
CA THR A 44 1.68 -2.25 14.55
C THR A 44 1.11 -2.28 13.14
N CYS A 45 1.90 -2.66 12.16
CA CYS A 45 1.34 -3.36 11.01
C CYS A 45 0.59 -4.58 11.55
N THR A 46 -0.73 -4.51 11.63
CA THR A 46 -1.54 -5.62 12.14
C THR A 46 -1.62 -6.66 11.01
N GLY A 47 -0.59 -7.50 10.93
CA GLY A 47 -0.27 -8.39 9.82
C GLY A 47 -1.24 -9.53 9.54
N GLN A 48 -2.53 -9.39 9.85
CA GLN A 48 -3.53 -10.39 9.48
C GLN A 48 -3.42 -10.74 7.99
N PHE A 49 -3.05 -9.75 7.15
CA PHE A 49 -2.81 -9.92 5.72
C PHE A 49 -1.39 -9.54 5.26
N GLY A 50 -0.50 -9.13 6.17
CA GLY A 50 0.87 -8.70 5.85
C GLY A 50 1.01 -7.38 5.08
N LEU A 51 -0.11 -6.83 4.57
CA LEU A 51 -0.17 -5.59 3.81
C LEU A 51 -0.90 -4.49 4.56
N GLU A 52 -0.43 -3.26 4.39
CA GLU A 52 -1.18 -2.04 4.66
C GLU A 52 -1.40 -1.26 3.36
N THR A 53 -2.50 -0.53 3.28
CA THR A 53 -2.84 0.22 2.07
C THR A 53 -3.59 1.51 2.38
N THR A 54 -3.37 2.51 1.54
CA THR A 54 -4.18 3.72 1.47
C THR A 54 -4.31 4.17 0.02
N ALA A 55 -5.43 4.82 -0.31
CA ALA A 55 -5.70 5.27 -1.67
C ALA A 55 -6.16 6.73 -1.70
N PHE A 56 -5.86 7.39 -2.82
CA PHE A 56 -6.20 8.80 -3.05
C PHE A 56 -6.69 8.99 -4.48
N LYS A 57 -7.76 9.78 -4.64
CA LYS A 57 -8.23 10.25 -5.94
C LYS A 57 -7.59 11.61 -6.25
N ARG A 58 -6.91 11.69 -7.39
CA ARG A 58 -6.35 12.93 -7.94
C ARG A 58 -7.42 13.76 -8.65
N ALA A 59 -7.14 15.05 -8.85
CA ALA A 59 -8.03 15.96 -9.56
C ALA A 59 -8.25 15.57 -11.04
N ASP A 60 -7.26 14.92 -11.67
CA ASP A 60 -7.32 14.39 -13.03
C ASP A 60 -8.06 13.04 -13.16
N GLY A 61 -8.67 12.55 -12.06
CA GLY A 61 -9.44 11.32 -12.04
C GLY A 61 -8.64 10.05 -11.73
N HIS A 62 -7.31 10.08 -11.74
CA HIS A 62 -6.51 8.89 -11.41
C HIS A 62 -6.66 8.49 -9.94
N ILE A 63 -6.57 7.19 -9.67
CA ILE A 63 -6.48 6.64 -8.32
C ILE A 63 -5.03 6.24 -8.04
N VAL A 64 -4.47 6.78 -6.97
CA VAL A 64 -3.15 6.40 -6.46
C VAL A 64 -3.35 5.46 -5.28
N VAL A 65 -2.73 4.29 -5.31
CA VAL A 65 -2.77 3.31 -4.22
C VAL A 65 -1.35 3.08 -3.72
N VAL A 66 -1.11 3.31 -2.43
CA VAL A 66 0.17 3.00 -1.78
C VAL A 66 -0.01 1.73 -0.97
N VAL A 67 0.82 0.73 -1.25
CA VAL A 67 0.81 -0.57 -0.59
C VAL A 67 2.13 -0.76 0.13
N LEU A 68 2.08 -1.03 1.43
CA LEU A 68 3.23 -1.40 2.25
C LEU A 68 3.14 -2.88 2.57
N ASN A 69 4.21 -3.63 2.32
CA ASN A 69 4.38 -4.98 2.81
C ASN A 69 5.20 -4.97 4.09
N CYS A 70 4.55 -5.28 5.22
CA CYS A 70 5.22 -5.35 6.52
C CYS A 70 5.78 -6.76 6.83
N ALA A 71 5.46 -7.75 6.02
CA ALA A 71 5.90 -9.12 6.19
C ALA A 71 7.36 -9.32 5.78
N ALA A 72 7.99 -10.33 6.37
CA ALA A 72 9.35 -10.78 6.05
C ALA A 72 9.45 -11.62 4.75
N GLU A 73 8.32 -11.79 4.06
CA GLU A 73 8.23 -12.52 2.80
C GLU A 73 7.53 -11.68 1.73
N LYS A 74 7.73 -12.04 0.46
CA LYS A 74 6.99 -11.43 -0.65
C LYS A 74 5.51 -11.78 -0.55
N ILE A 75 4.66 -10.89 -1.03
CA ILE A 75 3.21 -11.09 -1.05
C ILE A 75 2.71 -10.93 -2.48
N ASP A 76 2.01 -11.97 -2.97
CA ASP A 76 1.23 -11.92 -4.19
C ASP A 76 -0.21 -11.53 -3.85
N PHE A 77 -0.75 -10.51 -4.51
CA PHE A 77 -2.09 -10.01 -4.24
C PHE A 77 -2.81 -9.55 -5.50
N LYS A 78 -4.14 -9.38 -5.38
CA LYS A 78 -4.98 -8.79 -6.42
C LYS A 78 -5.29 -7.35 -6.04
N LEU A 79 -4.83 -6.40 -6.85
CA LEU A 79 -5.27 -5.01 -6.76
C LEU A 79 -6.59 -4.88 -7.53
N ARG A 80 -7.67 -4.49 -6.85
CA ARG A 80 -9.03 -4.42 -7.42
C ARG A 80 -9.53 -2.98 -7.42
N ASN A 81 -10.16 -2.56 -8.51
CA ASN A 81 -10.90 -1.30 -8.61
C ASN A 81 -12.09 -1.49 -9.57
N ASP A 82 -13.30 -1.17 -9.14
CA ASP A 82 -14.52 -1.18 -9.97
C ASP A 82 -14.70 -2.43 -10.87
N GLY A 83 -14.57 -3.62 -10.26
CA GLY A 83 -14.73 -4.90 -10.97
C GLY A 83 -13.51 -5.33 -11.81
N LYS A 84 -12.55 -4.44 -12.06
CA LYS A 84 -11.25 -4.77 -12.68
C LYS A 84 -10.27 -5.23 -11.61
N ALA A 85 -9.37 -6.13 -11.98
CA ALA A 85 -8.32 -6.60 -11.09
C ALA A 85 -7.02 -6.85 -11.85
N VAL A 86 -5.90 -6.56 -11.21
CA VAL A 86 -4.56 -6.92 -11.69
C VAL A 86 -3.83 -7.73 -10.62
N MET A 87 -3.06 -8.72 -11.06
CA MET A 87 -2.15 -9.45 -10.19
C MET A 87 -0.90 -8.62 -9.97
N ALA A 88 -0.44 -8.55 -8.72
CA ALA A 88 0.79 -7.85 -8.35
C ALA A 88 1.57 -8.64 -7.30
N THR A 89 2.88 -8.40 -7.25
CA THR A 89 3.79 -8.99 -6.27
C THR A 89 4.61 -7.87 -5.63
N ILE A 90 4.64 -7.85 -4.30
CA ILE A 90 5.43 -6.91 -3.52
C ILE A 90 6.49 -7.65 -2.69
N PRO A 91 7.79 -7.29 -2.76
CA PRO A 91 8.83 -7.89 -1.92
C PRO A 91 8.60 -7.65 -0.43
N ALA A 92 9.26 -8.43 0.42
CA ALA A 92 9.29 -8.21 1.86
C ALA A 92 9.75 -6.78 2.18
N HIS A 93 9.12 -6.13 3.17
CA HIS A 93 9.49 -4.79 3.66
C HIS A 93 9.48 -3.67 2.61
N ALA A 94 8.79 -3.87 1.47
CA ALA A 94 8.75 -2.90 0.40
C ALA A 94 7.48 -2.04 0.44
N ILE A 95 7.57 -0.84 -0.15
CA ILE A 95 6.42 -0.01 -0.50
C ILE A 95 6.33 0.04 -2.02
N GLN A 96 5.13 -0.11 -2.55
CA GLN A 96 4.83 0.09 -3.96
C GLN A 96 3.68 1.08 -4.11
N THR A 97 3.80 1.97 -5.10
CA THR A 97 2.76 2.94 -5.43
C THR A 97 2.23 2.63 -6.82
N TYR A 98 0.93 2.39 -6.93
CA TYR A 98 0.23 2.16 -8.17
C TYR A 98 -0.56 3.40 -8.57
N VAL A 99 -0.56 3.71 -9.87
CA VAL A 99 -1.37 4.78 -10.44
C VAL A 99 -2.33 4.13 -11.44
N ILE A 100 -3.62 4.20 -11.12
CA ILE A 100 -4.70 3.61 -11.91
C ILE A 100 -5.36 4.74 -12.71
N PRO A 101 -5.42 4.64 -14.05
CA PRO A 101 -6.17 5.58 -14.88
C PRO A 101 -7.66 5.61 -14.53
N PRO A 102 -8.36 6.72 -14.84
CA PRO A 102 -9.81 6.83 -14.65
C PRO A 102 -10.60 5.75 -15.42
#